data_AF-A0A2Z4NDX5-F1
#
_entry.id   AF-A0A2Z4NDX5-F1
#
_cell.length_a   1.000
_cell.length_b   1.000
_cell.length_c   1.000
_cell.angle_alpha   90.00
_cell.angle_beta   90.00
_cell.angle_gamma   90.00
#
_symmetry.space_group_name_H-M   'P 1'
#
loop_
_entity.id
_entity.type
_entity.pdbx_description
1 polymer ?
#
loop_
_entity_poly.entity_id
_entity_poly.type
_entity_poly.pdbx_seq_one_letter_code
_entity_poly.pdbx_strand_id
1 'polypeptide(L)' 'MLFFCEQNQKIRKLPPRKYFNFQRFPKEFKLPEIANSHLYKQAGNSVSVSVIKRIALKLKEVLEKERNE' A
#
# COMPACT_ATOMS: atom_id res chain seq x y z
N MET A 1 1.73 -12.08 4.58
CA MET A 1 0.28 -12.05 4.30
C MET A 1 0.06 -12.24 2.81
N LEU A 2 -0.35 -13.43 2.36
CA LEU A 2 -0.69 -13.70 0.95
C LEU A 2 -2.20 -13.52 0.79
N PHE A 3 -2.61 -12.56 -0.04
CA PHE A 3 -4.03 -12.37 -0.36
C PHE A 3 -4.40 -13.30 -1.51
N PHE A 4 -5.39 -14.13 -1.28
CA PHE A 4 -6.00 -14.96 -2.31
C PHE A 4 -7.32 -14.33 -2.74
N CYS A 5 -7.64 -14.46 -4.02
CA CYS A 5 -8.90 -14.03 -4.59
C CYS A 5 -9.51 -15.21 -5.33
N GLU A 6 -10.80 -15.41 -5.14
CA GLU A 6 -11.55 -16.40 -5.90
C GLU A 6 -11.81 -15.87 -7.31
N GLN A 7 -11.49 -16.69 -8.32
CA GLN A 7 -11.88 -16.46 -9.70
C GLN A 7 -12.33 -17.77 -10.32
N ASN A 8 -13.54 -17.78 -10.89
CA ASN A 8 -14.12 -18.95 -11.53
C ASN A 8 -14.07 -20.20 -10.62
N GLN A 9 -14.52 -20.07 -9.36
CA GLN A 9 -14.51 -21.14 -8.35
C GLN A 9 -13.11 -21.69 -8.00
N LYS A 10 -12.04 -20.96 -8.34
CA LYS A 10 -10.66 -21.32 -8.00
C LYS A 10 -10.00 -20.21 -7.19
N ILE A 11 -9.38 -20.62 -6.08
CA ILE A 11 -8.61 -19.73 -5.21
C ILE A 11 -7.22 -19.54 -5.82
N ARG A 12 -6.86 -18.29 -6.15
CA ARG A 12 -5.53 -17.97 -6.70
C ARG A 12 -4.86 -16.83 -5.97
N LYS A 13 -3.53 -16.83 -5.97
CA LYS A 13 -2.73 -15.72 -5.43
C LYS A 13 -2.95 -14.48 -6.29
N LEU A 14 -3.20 -13.33 -5.65
CA LEU A 14 -3.27 -12.05 -6.35
C LEU A 14 -1.89 -11.65 -6.84
N PRO A 15 -1.71 -11.18 -8.09
CA PRO A 15 -0.45 -10.64 -8.57
C PRO A 15 0.06 -9.50 -7.68
N PRO A 16 1.39 -9.31 -7.51
CA PRO A 16 1.93 -8.29 -6.63
C PRO A 16 1.38 -6.89 -6.94
N ARG A 17 1.23 -6.55 -8.23
CA ARG A 17 0.64 -5.27 -8.65
C ARG A 17 -0.76 -5.01 -8.08
N LYS A 18 -1.62 -6.03 -8.05
CA LYS A 18 -2.97 -5.88 -7.48
C LYS A 18 -2.93 -5.64 -5.98
N TYR A 19 -1.94 -6.19 -5.28
CA TYR A 19 -1.72 -5.94 -3.86
C TYR A 19 -1.34 -4.48 -3.59
N PHE A 20 -0.39 -3.92 -4.34
CA PHE A 20 -0.03 -2.50 -4.20
C PHE A 20 -1.22 -1.58 -4.51
N ASN A 21 -2.02 -1.92 -5.53
CA ASN A 21 -3.24 -1.16 -5.82
C ASN A 21 -4.26 -1.24 -4.67
N PHE A 22 -4.43 -2.40 -4.03
CA PHE A 22 -5.32 -2.56 -2.89
C PHE A 22 -4.89 -1.69 -1.69
N GLN A 23 -3.58 -1.55 -1.48
CA GLN A 23 -3.01 -0.64 -0.50
C GLN A 23 -3.12 0.86 -0.88
N ARG A 24 -3.76 1.17 -2.01
CA ARG A 24 -3.92 2.51 -2.59
C ARG A 24 -2.60 3.17 -2.98
N PHE A 25 -1.62 2.39 -3.43
CA PHE A 25 -0.49 2.96 -4.15
C PHE A 25 -0.96 3.62 -5.45
N PRO A 26 -0.30 4.71 -5.90
CA PRO A 26 -0.55 5.30 -7.21
C PRO A 26 -0.45 4.27 -8.33
N LYS A 27 -1.30 4.39 -9.36
CA LYS A 27 -1.27 3.48 -10.51
C LYS A 27 0.00 3.60 -11.33
N GLU A 28 0.73 4.71 -11.15
CA GLU A 28 1.99 5.06 -11.80
C GLU A 28 3.20 4.60 -10.97
N PHE A 29 2.98 4.08 -9.76
CA PHE A 29 4.06 3.59 -8.90
C PHE A 29 4.83 2.50 -9.61
N LYS A 30 6.15 2.62 -9.76
CA LYS A 30 6.98 1.60 -10.43
C LYS A 30 7.42 0.56 -9.40
N LEU A 31 7.10 -0.71 -9.65
CA LEU A 31 7.61 -1.80 -8.82
C LEU A 31 9.05 -2.11 -9.22
N PRO A 32 9.94 -2.41 -8.25
CA PRO A 32 11.30 -2.82 -8.57
C PRO A 32 11.31 -4.14 -9.34
N GLU A 33 12.25 -4.29 -10.28
CA GLU A 33 12.45 -5.52 -11.05
C GLU A 33 13.15 -6.59 -10.21
N ILE A 34 12.43 -7.15 -9.25
CA ILE A 34 12.89 -8.21 -8.34
C ILE A 34 11.92 -9.40 -8.37
N ALA A 35 12.35 -10.55 -7.84
CA ALA A 35 11.51 -11.74 -7.81
C ALA A 35 10.17 -11.48 -7.08
N ASN A 36 9.10 -12.10 -7.59
CA ASN A 36 7.75 -11.95 -7.04
C ASN A 36 7.67 -12.25 -5.54
N SER A 37 8.47 -13.20 -5.05
CA SER A 37 8.58 -13.51 -3.61
C SER A 37 8.97 -12.29 -2.77
N HIS A 38 9.97 -11.52 -3.24
CA HIS A 38 10.39 -10.28 -2.59
C HIS A 38 9.34 -9.19 -2.70
N LEU A 39 8.67 -9.06 -3.86
CA LEU A 39 7.56 -8.10 -4.02
C LEU A 39 6.41 -8.41 -3.05
N TYR A 40 6.04 -9.68 -2.86
CA TYR A 40 5.02 -10.05 -1.86
C TYR A 40 5.45 -9.73 -0.44
N LYS A 41 6.73 -9.93 -0.10
CA LYS A 41 7.28 -9.54 1.20
C LYS A 41 7.23 -8.03 1.40
N GLN A 42 7.65 -7.26 0.40
CA GLN A 42 7.58 -5.79 0.44
C GLN A 42 6.15 -5.31 0.58
N ALA A 43 5.23 -5.88 -0.18
CA ALA A 43 3.83 -5.50 -0.13
C ALA A 43 3.22 -5.80 1.25
N GLY A 44 3.54 -6.96 1.84
CA GLY A 44 3.08 -7.34 3.19
C GLY A 44 3.73 -6.56 4.33
N ASN A 45 4.95 -6.07 4.14
CA ASN A 45 5.64 -5.18 5.09
C ASN A 45 5.28 -3.70 4.87
N SER A 46 4.50 -3.39 3.83
CA SER A 46 4.07 -2.03 3.54
C SER A 46 2.80 -1.68 4.31
N VAL A 47 2.43 -0.41 4.21
CA VAL A 47 1.29 0.19 4.90
C VAL A 47 0.34 0.82 3.89
N SER A 48 -0.96 0.86 4.21
CA SER A 48 -1.96 1.49 3.35
C SER A 48 -1.68 2.99 3.22
N VAL A 49 -1.47 3.44 1.98
CA VAL A 49 -1.16 4.85 1.66
C VAL A 49 -2.23 5.80 2.18
N SER A 50 -3.50 5.38 2.15
CA SER A 50 -4.61 6.20 2.65
C SER A 50 -4.58 6.45 4.16
N VAL A 51 -4.05 5.51 4.94
CA VAL A 51 -3.94 5.65 6.40
C VAL A 51 -2.81 6.62 6.73
N ILE A 52 -1.64 6.41 6.14
CA ILE A 52 -0.48 7.28 6.33
C ILE A 52 -0.80 8.72 5.90
N LYS A 53 -1.51 8.91 4.79
CA LYS A 53 -1.95 10.24 4.35
C LYS A 53 -2.78 10.96 5.41
N ARG A 54 -3.71 10.26 6.08
CA ARG A 54 -4.56 10.86 7.13
C ARG A 54 -3.75 11.25 8.36
N ILE A 55 -2.82 10.39 8.78
CA ILE A 55 -1.91 10.68 9.90
C ILE A 55 -1.05 11.90 9.58
N ALA A 56 -0.43 11.94 8.39
CA ALA A 56 0.41 13.04 7.95
C ALA A 56 -0.35 14.38 7.89
N LEU A 57 -1.61 14.38 7.43
CA LEU A 57 -2.44 15.59 7.43
C LEU A 57 -2.71 16.08 8.86
N LYS A 58 -3.01 15.18 9.79
CA LYS A 58 -3.23 15.55 11.19
C LYS A 58 -1.96 16.08 11.86
N LEU A 59 -0.81 15.47 11.59
CA LEU A 59 0.48 15.98 12.06
C LEU A 59 0.75 17.39 11.51
N LYS A 60 0.48 17.60 10.21
CA LYS A 60 0.63 18.92 9.58
C LYS A 60 -0.27 19.97 10.23
N GLU A 61 -1.54 19.64 10.49
CA GLU A 61 -2.47 20.55 11.17
C GLU A 61 -1.96 20.98 12.56
N VAL A 62 -1.35 20.06 13.32
CA VAL A 62 -0.79 20.37 14.65
C VAL A 62 0.42 21.30 14.53
N LEU A 63 1.36 20.97 13.64
CA LEU A 63 2.56 21.77 13.42
C LEU A 63 2.27 23.18 12.89
N GLU A 64 1.23 23.34 12.06
CA GLU A 64 0.80 24.66 11.57
C GLU A 64 0.13 25.49 12.66
N LYS A 65 -0.58 24.87 13.62
CA LYS A 65 -1.12 25.58 14.79
C LYS A 65 -0.02 26.11 15.69
N GLU A 66 0.96 25.27 16.03
CA GLU A 66 2.11 25.67 16.87
C GLU A 66 2.93 26.82 16.27
N ARG A 67 2.98 26.94 14.93
CA ARG A 67 3.73 28.02 14.26
C ARG A 67 2.98 29.35 14.17
N ASN A 68 1.65 29.31 14.27
CA ASN A 68 0.79 30.50 14.16
C ASN A 68 0.41 31.08 15.53
N GLU A 69 0.81 30.41 16.61
CA GLU A 69 0.88 30.95 17.98
C GLU A 69 2.25 31.62 18.20
#